data_AF-A0AAV8Z470-F1
#
_entry.id   AF-A0AAV8Z470-F1
#
_cell.length_a   1.000
_cell.length_b   1.000
_cell.length_c   1.000
_cell.angle_alpha   90.00
_cell.angle_beta   90.00
_cell.angle_gamma   90.00
#
_symmetry.space_group_name_H-M   'P 1'
#
loop_
_entity.id
_entity.type
_entity.pdbx_description
1 polymer ?
#
loop_
_entity_poly.entity_id
_entity_poly.type
_entity_poly.pdbx_seq_one_letter_code
_entity_poly.pdbx_strand_id
1 'polypeptide(L)'
;MLLVSGFCEGNCRISVEEYWRRFPNRIIPKKRTQDEELILNTIEDEPHISTRNLSRQTGISQTSVLRVIRRNLLHPYHIQNVPELLPEDLLRSEQNCGIALQINVMALETISGYVIGKNRLFRRRIHLCLRENGLILIAEMVFHRHQRRKRCKKRCLVLLRRNMKFMRFKMNKFRVYMRRVYRNIMHDAFLSTLEYMD
;
A
#
# COMPACT_ATOMS: atom_id res chain seq x y z
N MET A 1 27.82 6.70 -9.39
CA MET A 1 28.76 7.83 -9.58
C MET A 1 30.06 7.60 -8.81
N LEU A 2 30.00 7.16 -7.54
CA LEU A 2 31.17 6.79 -6.72
C LEU A 2 32.16 5.83 -7.43
N LEU A 3 31.66 4.81 -8.14
CA LEU A 3 32.49 3.87 -8.91
C LEU A 3 33.31 4.50 -10.05
N VAL A 4 32.79 5.55 -10.70
CA VAL A 4 33.53 6.24 -11.78
C VAL A 4 34.55 7.22 -11.20
N SER A 5 34.26 7.80 -10.03
CA SER A 5 35.18 8.68 -9.33
C SER A 5 36.45 7.97 -8.84
N GLY A 6 36.33 6.70 -8.43
CA GLY A 6 37.49 5.88 -8.06
C GLY A 6 38.38 5.51 -9.26
N PHE A 7 37.80 5.34 -10.45
CA PHE A 7 38.55 5.10 -11.69
C PHE A 7 39.30 6.34 -12.20
N CYS A 8 38.84 7.54 -11.82
CA CYS A 8 39.43 8.81 -12.26
C CYS A 8 40.28 9.47 -11.16
N GLU A 9 40.84 8.69 -10.23
CA GLU A 9 41.72 9.17 -9.14
C GLU A 9 41.13 10.32 -8.30
N GLY A 10 39.80 10.38 -8.17
CA GLY A 10 39.13 11.46 -7.45
C GLY A 10 38.94 12.76 -8.25
N ASN A 11 39.35 12.82 -9.51
CA ASN A 11 39.11 13.99 -10.37
C ASN A 11 37.65 14.06 -10.82
N CYS A 12 36.89 14.98 -10.23
CA CYS A 12 35.46 15.17 -10.50
C CYS A 12 35.15 15.51 -11.96
N ARG A 13 36.00 16.27 -12.66
CA ARG A 13 35.72 16.71 -14.05
C ARG A 13 35.81 15.53 -15.03
N ILE A 14 36.90 14.77 -14.94
CA ILE A 14 37.13 13.58 -15.77
C ILE A 14 36.10 12.51 -15.44
N SER A 15 35.75 12.33 -14.17
CA SER A 15 34.72 11.39 -13.72
C SER A 15 33.34 11.66 -14.34
N VAL A 16 32.95 12.93 -14.49
CA VAL A 16 31.70 13.29 -15.17
C VAL A 16 31.76 12.93 -16.65
N GLU A 17 32.85 13.24 -17.34
CA GLU A 17 33.01 12.93 -18.76
C GLU A 17 33.02 11.42 -19.03
N GLU A 18 33.77 10.65 -18.23
CA GLU A 18 33.81 9.18 -18.30
C GLU A 18 32.46 8.54 -17.98
N TYR A 19 31.71 9.13 -17.05
CA TYR A 19 30.36 8.67 -16.76
C TYR A 19 29.43 8.84 -17.98
N TRP A 20 29.50 9.97 -18.68
CA TRP A 20 28.73 10.21 -19.91
C TRP A 20 29.16 9.30 -21.05
N ARG A 21 30.47 9.05 -21.23
CA ARG A 21 30.98 8.11 -22.24
C ARG A 21 30.50 6.68 -22.01
N ARG A 22 30.52 6.19 -20.77
CA ARG A 22 30.06 4.84 -20.43
C ARG A 22 28.55 4.67 -20.50
N PHE A 23 27.80 5.72 -20.17
CA PHE A 23 26.34 5.66 -20.07
C PHE A 23 25.64 6.77 -20.85
N PRO A 24 25.80 6.82 -22.19
CA PRO A 24 25.33 7.95 -23.00
C PRO A 24 23.82 8.12 -22.99
N ASN A 25 23.06 7.02 -22.85
CA ASN A 25 21.59 7.05 -22.87
C ASN A 25 20.96 7.02 -21.47
N ARG A 26 21.76 7.25 -20.42
CA ARG A 26 21.25 7.19 -19.05
C ARG A 26 20.62 8.51 -18.66
N ILE A 27 19.34 8.47 -18.33
CA ILE A 27 18.61 9.63 -17.80
C ILE A 27 19.13 9.91 -16.39
N ILE A 28 19.88 11.00 -16.22
CA ILE A 28 20.21 11.52 -14.90
C ILE A 28 18.98 12.27 -14.39
N PRO A 29 18.43 11.92 -13.21
CA PRO A 29 17.34 12.69 -12.64
C PRO A 29 17.83 14.14 -12.45
N LYS A 30 17.11 15.10 -13.03
CA LYS A 30 17.46 16.52 -12.92
C LYS A 30 17.52 16.94 -11.44
N LYS A 31 18.36 17.93 -11.16
CA LYS A 31 18.37 18.70 -9.90
C LYS A 31 16.93 19.12 -9.58
N ARG A 32 16.54 19.16 -8.29
CA ARG A 32 15.20 19.56 -7.84
C ARG A 32 14.78 20.80 -8.63
N THR A 33 13.67 20.70 -9.36
CA THR A 33 13.08 21.83 -10.07
C THR A 33 12.61 22.85 -9.02
N GLN A 34 12.66 24.15 -9.32
CA GLN A 34 12.17 25.21 -8.40
C GLN A 34 10.74 24.91 -7.90
N ASP A 35 9.90 24.40 -8.79
CA ASP A 35 8.55 23.91 -8.49
C ASP A 35 8.50 22.83 -7.39
N GLU A 36 9.48 21.92 -7.37
CA GLU A 36 9.52 20.85 -6.36
C GLU A 36 9.91 21.39 -4.99
N GLU A 37 10.82 22.35 -4.95
CA GLU A 37 11.24 23.01 -3.71
C GLU A 37 10.09 23.83 -3.13
N LEU A 38 9.38 24.58 -3.98
CA LEU A 38 8.17 25.31 -3.57
C LEU A 38 7.12 24.37 -2.97
N ILE A 39 6.83 23.24 -3.63
CA ILE A 39 5.88 22.23 -3.12
C ILE A 39 6.31 21.70 -1.75
N LEU A 40 7.58 21.39 -1.57
CA LEU A 40 8.09 20.80 -0.33
C LEU A 40 8.04 21.81 0.83
N ASN A 41 8.43 23.06 0.59
CA ASN A 41 8.40 24.11 1.61
C ASN A 41 6.96 24.38 2.08
N THR A 42 6.00 24.48 1.16
CA THR A 42 4.58 24.68 1.54
C THR A 42 4.02 23.49 2.35
N ILE A 43 4.47 22.26 2.09
CA ILE A 43 4.07 21.08 2.88
C ILE A 43 4.73 21.08 4.27
N GLU A 44 5.96 21.59 4.37
CA GLU A 44 6.68 21.71 5.64
C GLU A 44 6.03 22.76 6.55
N ASP A 45 5.59 23.89 5.98
CA ASP A 45 4.86 24.94 6.71
C ASP A 45 3.45 24.49 7.13
N GLU A 46 2.73 23.79 6.24
CA GLU A 46 1.34 23.37 6.47
C GLU A 46 1.11 21.89 6.08
N PRO A 47 1.41 20.92 6.97
CA PRO A 47 1.37 19.51 6.60
C PRO A 47 -0.04 18.93 6.43
N HIS A 48 -1.08 19.67 6.82
CA HIS A 48 -2.49 19.26 6.69
C HIS A 48 -3.13 19.69 5.37
N ILE A 49 -2.38 20.41 4.53
CA ILE A 49 -2.91 20.94 3.28
C ILE A 49 -3.27 19.83 2.30
N SER A 50 -4.45 19.95 1.69
CA SER A 50 -4.87 18.99 0.66
C SER A 50 -4.07 19.18 -0.63
N THR A 51 -3.80 18.09 -1.35
CA THR A 51 -3.10 18.17 -2.66
C THR A 51 -3.79 19.08 -3.68
N ARG A 52 -5.11 19.27 -3.56
CA ARG A 52 -5.89 20.18 -4.39
C ARG A 52 -5.67 21.65 -3.99
N ASN A 53 -5.62 21.95 -2.70
CA ASN A 53 -5.33 23.31 -2.22
C ASN A 53 -3.87 23.68 -2.49
N LEU A 54 -2.94 22.75 -2.26
CA LEU A 54 -1.53 22.93 -2.59
C LEU A 54 -1.34 23.28 -4.08
N SER A 55 -2.07 22.61 -4.97
CA SER A 55 -2.09 22.91 -6.40
C SER A 55 -2.62 24.32 -6.71
N ARG A 56 -3.65 24.78 -5.99
CA ARG A 56 -4.20 26.14 -6.17
C ARG A 56 -3.27 27.23 -5.63
N GLN A 57 -2.60 26.98 -4.50
CA GLN A 57 -1.67 27.94 -3.88
C GLN A 57 -0.37 28.08 -4.68
N THR A 58 0.19 26.96 -5.14
CA THR A 58 1.46 26.97 -5.88
C THR A 58 1.30 27.22 -7.37
N GLY A 59 0.08 27.14 -7.91
CA GLY A 59 -0.19 27.21 -9.36
C GLY A 59 0.25 25.96 -10.15
N ILE A 60 0.79 24.94 -9.47
CA ILE A 60 1.30 23.72 -10.10
C ILE A 60 0.16 22.71 -10.26
N SER A 61 0.16 21.96 -11.36
CA SER A 61 -0.88 20.95 -11.60
C SER A 61 -0.88 19.88 -10.50
N GLN A 62 -2.09 19.48 -10.07
CA GLN A 62 -2.28 18.49 -9.02
C GLN A 62 -1.56 17.15 -9.30
N THR A 63 -1.44 16.77 -10.57
CA THR A 63 -0.71 15.56 -10.99
C THR A 63 0.79 15.67 -10.72
N SER A 64 1.39 16.85 -10.93
CA SER A 64 2.80 17.11 -10.64
C SER A 64 3.06 17.15 -9.13
N VAL A 65 2.20 17.81 -8.36
CA VAL A 65 2.19 17.77 -6.90
C VAL A 65 2.21 16.34 -6.37
N LEU A 66 1.29 15.49 -6.84
CA LEU A 66 1.23 14.08 -6.44
C LEU A 66 2.48 13.28 -6.83
N ARG A 67 3.12 13.60 -7.96
CA ARG A 67 4.38 12.97 -8.36
C ARG A 67 5.51 13.34 -7.42
N VAL A 68 5.63 14.62 -7.04
CA VAL A 68 6.65 15.13 -6.11
C VAL A 68 6.47 14.51 -4.73
N ILE A 69 5.25 14.49 -4.20
CA ILE A 69 4.93 13.87 -2.90
C ILE A 69 5.33 12.39 -2.89
N ARG A 70 4.95 11.63 -3.93
CA ARG A 70 5.29 10.20 -4.04
C ARG A 70 6.79 9.96 -4.18
N ARG A 71 7.49 10.81 -4.93
CA ARG A 71 8.94 10.70 -5.14
C ARG A 71 9.71 10.91 -3.84
N ASN A 72 9.24 11.84 -2.99
CA ASN A 72 9.83 12.13 -1.69
C ASN A 72 9.29 11.26 -0.54
N LEU A 73 8.50 10.21 -0.85
CA LEU A 73 7.93 9.28 0.13
C LEU A 73 7.08 9.95 1.23
N LEU A 74 6.50 11.12 0.94
CA LEU A 74 5.59 11.80 1.84
C LEU A 74 4.19 11.20 1.71
N HIS A 75 3.52 10.97 2.84
CA HIS A 75 2.18 10.41 2.89
C HIS A 75 1.19 11.47 3.40
N PRO A 76 0.27 11.96 2.56
CA PRO A 76 -0.76 12.89 3.00
C PRO A 76 -1.60 12.25 4.11
N TYR A 77 -1.79 12.98 5.20
CA TYR A 77 -2.65 12.58 6.30
C TYR A 77 -3.70 13.66 6.53
N HIS A 78 -4.86 13.25 7.04
CA HIS A 78 -5.94 14.14 7.41
C HIS A 78 -6.12 14.07 8.92
N ILE A 79 -5.97 15.20 9.61
CA ILE A 79 -6.33 15.28 11.03
C ILE A 79 -7.84 15.12 11.12
N GLN A 80 -8.27 14.18 11.95
CA GLN A 80 -9.66 14.05 12.36
C GLN A 80 -9.78 14.71 13.72
N ASN A 81 -10.59 15.76 13.80
CA ASN A 81 -10.94 16.35 15.08
C ASN A 81 -11.93 15.41 15.76
N VAL A 82 -11.47 14.75 16.81
CA VAL A 82 -12.30 13.92 17.68
C VAL A 82 -12.81 14.83 18.81
N PRO A 83 -14.07 14.68 19.26
CA PRO A 83 -14.54 15.37 20.46
C PRO A 83 -13.56 15.17 21.61
N GLU A 84 -13.32 16.23 22.38
CA GLU A 84 -12.51 16.14 23.58
C GLU A 84 -13.13 15.10 24.51
N LEU A 85 -12.36 14.06 24.84
CA LEU A 85 -12.83 12.98 25.72
C LEU A 85 -12.90 13.53 27.13
N LEU A 86 -14.11 13.80 27.61
CA LEU A 86 -14.34 14.19 28.99
C LEU A 86 -14.20 12.95 29.90
N PRO A 87 -13.79 13.12 31.18
CA PRO A 87 -13.66 12.03 32.14
C PRO A 87 -14.95 11.19 32.29
N GLU A 88 -16.11 11.83 32.08
CA GLU A 88 -17.44 11.20 32.16
C GLU A 88 -17.73 10.25 30.99
N ASP A 89 -17.16 10.50 29.80
CA ASP A 89 -17.34 9.67 28.61
C ASP A 89 -16.57 8.35 28.70
N LEU A 90 -15.45 8.34 29.43
CA LEU A 90 -14.67 7.13 29.72
C LEU A 90 -15.52 6.11 30.50
N LEU A 91 -16.20 6.55 31.56
CA LEU A 91 -17.09 5.71 32.38
C LEU A 91 -18.31 5.19 31.61
N ARG A 92 -18.84 6.01 30.69
CA ARG A 92 -20.01 5.66 29.86
C ARG A 92 -19.67 4.65 28.75
N SER A 93 -18.43 4.66 28.26
CA SER A 93 -17.93 3.71 27.27
C SER A 93 -17.67 2.31 27.85
N GLU A 94 -17.28 2.22 29.13
CA GLU A 94 -17.10 0.94 29.84
C GLU A 94 -18.43 0.21 30.05
N GLN A 95 -19.51 0.95 30.34
CA GLN A 95 -20.84 0.36 30.59
C GLN A 95 -21.53 -0.18 29.32
N ASN A 96 -21.26 0.41 28.15
CA ASN A 96 -21.83 -0.05 26.87
C ASN A 96 -21.01 -1.18 26.20
N CYS A 97 -19.81 -1.49 26.72
CA CYS A 97 -18.94 -2.59 26.29
C CYS A 97 -19.33 -3.94 26.96
N GLY A 98 -20.62 -4.20 27.13
CA GLY A 98 -21.13 -5.38 27.85
C GLY A 98 -21.07 -6.73 27.11
N ILE A 99 -20.38 -6.87 25.97
CA ILE A 99 -20.46 -8.09 25.14
C ILE A 99 -19.12 -8.84 24.95
N ALA A 100 -17.97 -8.38 25.48
CA ALA A 100 -16.71 -9.05 25.15
C ALA A 100 -15.63 -9.19 26.25
N LEU A 101 -15.99 -9.05 27.53
CA LEU A 101 -15.03 -9.26 28.64
C LEU A 101 -15.44 -10.36 29.62
N GLN A 102 -16.09 -11.41 29.10
CA GLN A 102 -16.17 -12.70 29.79
C GLN A 102 -15.13 -13.66 29.20
N ILE A 103 -13.86 -13.25 29.19
CA ILE A 103 -12.75 -14.19 28.97
C ILE A 103 -12.43 -14.78 30.33
N ASN A 104 -12.93 -15.99 30.55
CA ASN A 104 -12.66 -16.87 31.67
C ASN A 104 -11.25 -16.69 32.25
N VAL A 105 -11.17 -16.30 33.53
CA VAL A 105 -9.95 -16.32 34.35
C VAL A 105 -9.28 -17.70 34.35
N MET A 106 -10.03 -18.77 34.03
CA MET A 106 -9.51 -20.14 33.88
C MET A 106 -8.59 -20.36 32.66
N ALA A 107 -8.61 -19.49 31.65
CA ALA A 107 -7.75 -19.64 30.46
C ALA A 107 -6.33 -19.09 30.66
N LEU A 108 -6.10 -18.28 31.70
CA LEU A 108 -4.80 -17.66 31.98
C LEU A 108 -3.78 -18.65 32.55
N GLU A 109 -4.22 -19.69 33.26
CA GLU A 109 -3.31 -20.72 33.78
C GLU A 109 -2.79 -21.64 32.66
N THR A 110 -3.59 -21.87 31.62
CA THR A 110 -3.20 -22.74 30.49
C THR A 110 -2.20 -22.06 29.55
N ILE A 111 -2.23 -20.73 29.44
CA ILE A 111 -1.32 -19.98 28.55
C ILE A 111 0.05 -19.72 29.23
N SER A 112 0.09 -19.65 30.56
CA SER A 112 1.35 -19.52 31.33
C SER A 112 2.33 -20.67 31.08
N GLY A 113 1.81 -21.88 30.79
CA GLY A 113 2.63 -23.05 30.47
C GLY A 113 3.22 -23.08 29.05
N TYR A 114 2.62 -22.38 28.08
CA TYR A 114 2.95 -22.58 26.65
C TYR A 114 3.89 -21.51 26.06
N VAL A 115 4.10 -20.38 26.75
CA VAL A 115 4.92 -19.26 26.23
C VAL A 115 6.33 -19.21 26.83
N ILE A 116 6.65 -20.04 27.82
CA ILE A 116 7.96 -19.98 28.49
C ILE A 116 8.97 -20.87 27.75
N GLY A 117 9.45 -20.37 26.61
CA GLY A 117 10.74 -20.76 26.05
C GLY A 117 11.84 -20.53 27.08
N LYS A 118 12.71 -21.53 27.25
CA LYS A 118 13.76 -21.63 28.29
C LYS A 118 14.77 -20.48 28.24
N ASN A 119 14.48 -19.34 28.85
CA ASN A 119 15.49 -18.31 29.17
C ASN A 119 15.21 -17.72 30.54
N ARG A 120 15.92 -18.24 31.57
CA ARG A 120 15.71 -17.92 32.99
C ARG A 120 16.03 -16.48 33.40
N LEU A 121 16.70 -15.70 32.55
CA LEU A 121 17.10 -14.31 32.85
C LEU A 121 16.02 -13.26 32.54
N PHE A 122 14.96 -13.62 31.81
CA PHE A 122 13.88 -12.69 31.43
C PHE A 122 12.69 -12.71 32.40
N ARG A 123 12.81 -13.42 33.53
CA ARG A 123 11.68 -13.74 34.43
C ARG A 123 11.35 -12.64 35.44
N ARG A 124 12.30 -11.75 35.79
CA ARG A 124 12.10 -10.77 36.87
C ARG A 124 11.72 -9.36 36.39
N ARG A 125 11.95 -9.01 35.13
CA ARG A 125 11.68 -7.65 34.62
C ARG A 125 10.26 -7.43 34.09
N ILE A 126 9.61 -8.48 33.57
CA ILE A 126 8.24 -8.37 33.02
C ILE A 126 7.16 -8.42 34.12
N HIS A 127 7.46 -9.06 35.26
CA HIS A 127 6.47 -9.26 36.32
C HIS A 127 6.05 -7.95 37.03
N LEU A 128 6.83 -6.88 36.89
CA LEU A 128 6.56 -5.57 37.48
C LEU A 128 5.81 -4.61 36.52
N CYS A 129 5.88 -4.78 35.20
CA CYS A 129 5.15 -3.92 34.24
C CYS A 129 3.74 -4.43 33.88
N LEU A 130 3.38 -5.67 34.22
CA LEU A 130 2.10 -6.27 33.85
C LEU A 130 0.91 -5.85 34.71
N ARG A 131 1.10 -4.99 35.72
CA ARG A 131 0.02 -4.61 36.65
C ARG A 131 -0.82 -3.42 36.19
N GLU A 132 -0.32 -2.57 35.29
CA GLU A 132 -1.05 -1.37 34.85
C GLU A 132 -1.36 -1.36 33.33
N ASN A 133 -0.48 -1.92 32.48
CA ASN A 133 -0.61 -1.80 31.02
C ASN A 133 -0.74 -3.14 30.27
N GLY A 134 -0.93 -4.25 30.99
CA GLY A 134 -0.98 -5.59 30.39
C GLY A 134 -2.16 -5.80 29.43
N LEU A 135 -3.31 -5.21 29.73
CA LEU A 135 -4.52 -5.31 28.89
C LEU A 135 -4.39 -4.52 27.58
N ILE A 136 -3.68 -3.39 27.61
CA ILE A 136 -3.46 -2.54 26.42
C ILE A 136 -2.59 -3.27 25.41
N LEU A 137 -1.49 -3.90 25.86
CA LEU A 137 -0.63 -4.71 24.99
C LEU A 137 -1.37 -5.92 24.38
N ILE A 138 -2.23 -6.58 25.16
CA ILE A 138 -3.04 -7.70 24.65
C ILE A 138 -4.08 -7.19 23.63
N ALA A 139 -4.74 -6.06 23.90
CA ALA A 139 -5.69 -5.43 22.99
C ALA A 139 -5.03 -5.01 21.67
N GLU A 140 -3.83 -4.41 21.72
CA GLU A 140 -3.06 -4.05 20.52
C GLU A 140 -2.67 -5.29 19.71
N MET A 141 -2.23 -6.36 20.35
CA MET A 141 -1.88 -7.61 19.67
C MET A 141 -3.11 -8.25 19.01
N VAL A 142 -4.25 -8.28 19.68
CA VAL A 142 -5.51 -8.81 19.14
C VAL A 142 -6.03 -7.94 17.99
N PHE A 143 -5.99 -6.62 18.15
CA PHE A 143 -6.38 -5.66 17.12
C PHE A 143 -5.50 -5.80 15.87
N HIS A 144 -4.18 -5.88 16.05
CA HIS A 144 -3.23 -6.04 14.95
C HIS A 144 -3.42 -7.39 14.23
N ARG A 145 -3.73 -8.46 14.96
CA ARG A 145 -4.05 -9.78 14.38
C ARG A 145 -5.35 -9.76 13.56
N HIS A 146 -6.37 -9.05 14.04
CA HIS A 146 -7.64 -8.86 13.32
C HIS A 146 -7.46 -8.03 12.05
N GLN A 147 -6.72 -6.93 12.13
CA GLN A 147 -6.39 -6.08 10.99
C GLN A 147 -5.60 -6.84 9.92
N ARG A 148 -4.62 -7.68 10.31
CA ARG A 148 -3.91 -8.57 9.38
C ARG A 148 -4.84 -9.52 8.65
N ARG A 149 -5.78 -10.18 9.36
CA ARG A 149 -6.78 -11.07 8.74
C ARG A 149 -7.69 -10.32 7.75
N LYS A 150 -8.16 -9.12 8.09
CA LYS A 150 -8.96 -8.28 7.18
C LYS A 150 -8.17 -7.88 5.93
N ARG A 151 -6.89 -7.49 6.07
CA ARG A 151 -6.01 -7.17 4.93
C ARG A 151 -5.79 -8.37 4.00
N CYS A 152 -5.57 -9.56 4.54
CA CYS A 152 -5.41 -10.79 3.75
C CYS A 152 -6.69 -11.13 2.96
N LYS A 153 -7.87 -11.05 3.59
CA LYS A 153 -9.16 -11.26 2.91
C LYS A 153 -9.38 -10.24 1.79
N LYS A 154 -9.08 -8.96 2.03
CA LYS A 154 -9.18 -7.90 1.01
C LYS A 154 -8.23 -8.13 -0.17
N ARG A 155 -6.99 -8.56 0.08
CA ARG A 155 -6.03 -8.94 -0.98
C ARG A 155 -6.54 -10.11 -1.83
N CYS A 156 -7.06 -11.15 -1.19
CA CYS A 156 -7.61 -12.32 -1.89
C CYS A 156 -8.81 -11.95 -2.77
N LEU A 157 -9.73 -11.11 -2.27
CA LEU A 157 -10.87 -10.58 -3.04
C LEU A 157 -10.44 -9.72 -4.24
N VAL A 158 -9.38 -8.91 -4.10
CA VAL A 158 -8.85 -8.10 -5.21
C VAL A 158 -8.25 -8.99 -6.30
N LEU A 159 -7.49 -10.02 -5.92
CA LEU A 159 -6.93 -11.00 -6.87
C LEU A 159 -8.03 -11.79 -7.59
N LEU A 160 -9.05 -12.26 -6.85
CA LEU A 160 -10.23 -12.91 -7.42
C LEU A 160 -10.96 -12.01 -8.42
N ARG A 161 -11.20 -10.73 -8.08
CA ARG A 161 -11.83 -9.76 -9.01
C ARG A 161 -10.98 -9.53 -10.26
N ARG A 162 -9.65 -9.51 -10.14
CA ARG A 162 -8.73 -9.36 -11.28
C ARG A 162 -8.78 -10.60 -12.18
N ASN A 163 -8.77 -11.80 -11.61
CA ASN A 163 -8.88 -13.06 -12.34
C ASN A 163 -10.24 -13.19 -13.03
N MET A 164 -11.34 -12.80 -12.39
CA MET A 164 -12.68 -12.82 -13.00
C MET A 164 -12.78 -11.89 -14.22
N LYS A 165 -12.16 -10.70 -14.17
CA LYS A 165 -12.08 -9.80 -15.34
C LYS A 165 -11.27 -10.41 -16.48
N PHE A 166 -10.15 -11.06 -16.17
CA PHE A 166 -9.32 -11.74 -17.17
C PHE A 166 -10.06 -12.91 -17.83
N MET A 167 -10.75 -13.74 -17.04
CA MET A 167 -11.57 -14.84 -17.56
C MET A 167 -12.72 -14.33 -18.44
N ARG A 168 -13.41 -13.26 -18.01
CA ARG A 168 -14.47 -12.64 -18.82
C ARG A 168 -13.94 -12.12 -20.16
N PHE A 169 -12.75 -11.51 -20.17
CA PHE A 169 -12.10 -11.07 -21.41
C PHE A 169 -11.77 -12.26 -22.33
N LYS A 170 -11.16 -13.33 -21.79
CA LYS A 170 -10.86 -14.54 -22.56
C LYS A 170 -12.12 -15.17 -23.17
N MET A 171 -13.19 -15.31 -22.37
CA MET A 171 -14.47 -15.85 -22.86
C MET A 171 -15.07 -14.99 -23.97
N ASN A 172 -15.00 -13.66 -23.86
CA ASN A 172 -15.49 -12.78 -24.91
C ASN A 172 -14.66 -12.90 -26.21
N LYS A 173 -13.33 -13.01 -26.09
CA LYS A 173 -12.45 -13.23 -27.26
C LYS A 173 -12.76 -14.57 -27.94
N PHE A 174 -12.93 -15.64 -27.14
CA PHE A 174 -13.32 -16.96 -27.64
C PHE A 174 -14.70 -16.93 -28.33
N ARG A 175 -15.68 -16.24 -27.74
CA ARG A 175 -17.02 -16.09 -28.34
C ARG A 175 -16.99 -15.40 -29.70
N VAL A 176 -16.17 -14.36 -29.85
CA VAL A 176 -15.99 -13.66 -31.13
C VAL A 176 -15.32 -14.57 -32.17
N TYR A 177 -14.31 -15.34 -31.75
CA TYR A 177 -13.65 -16.31 -32.60
C TYR A 177 -14.63 -17.37 -33.12
N MET A 178 -15.41 -18.00 -32.23
CA MET A 178 -16.40 -19.01 -32.63
C MET A 178 -17.45 -18.46 -33.59
N ARG A 179 -17.91 -17.22 -33.40
CA ARG A 179 -18.83 -16.56 -34.35
C ARG A 179 -18.21 -16.29 -35.72
N ARG A 180 -16.89 -16.11 -35.79
CA ARG A 180 -16.19 -15.94 -37.07
C ARG A 180 -16.05 -17.29 -37.79
N VAL A 181 -15.63 -18.32 -37.06
CA VAL A 181 -15.54 -19.69 -37.59
C VAL A 181 -16.88 -20.16 -38.14
N TYR A 182 -17.97 -19.99 -37.37
CA TYR A 182 -19.31 -20.37 -37.81
C TYR A 182 -19.74 -19.62 -39.09
N ARG A 183 -19.47 -18.30 -39.17
CA ARG A 183 -19.79 -17.52 -40.37
C ARG A 183 -19.03 -18.00 -41.60
N ASN A 184 -17.76 -18.35 -41.45
CA ASN A 184 -16.95 -18.88 -42.54
C ASN A 184 -17.51 -20.23 -43.02
N ILE A 185 -17.78 -21.15 -42.09
CA ILE A 185 -18.36 -22.47 -42.41
C ILE A 185 -19.71 -22.32 -43.13
N MET A 186 -20.59 -21.43 -42.64
CA MET A 186 -21.88 -21.18 -43.29
C MET A 186 -21.75 -20.57 -44.68
N HIS A 187 -20.77 -19.68 -44.88
CA HIS A 187 -20.49 -19.08 -46.18
C HIS A 187 -19.96 -20.12 -47.18
N ASP A 188 -19.03 -20.97 -46.75
CA ASP A 188 -18.47 -22.04 -47.57
C ASP A 188 -19.56 -23.07 -47.96
N ALA A 189 -20.43 -23.43 -47.01
CA ALA A 189 -21.58 -24.28 -47.27
C ALA A 189 -22.54 -23.63 -48.30
N PHE A 190 -22.82 -22.34 -48.16
CA PHE A 190 -23.68 -21.62 -49.10
C PHE A 190 -23.09 -21.54 -50.51
N LEU A 191 -21.79 -21.26 -50.64
CA LEU A 191 -21.11 -21.28 -51.93
C LEU A 191 -21.15 -22.66 -52.57
N SER A 192 -20.89 -23.72 -51.79
CA SER A 192 -20.98 -25.09 -52.29
C SER A 192 -22.37 -25.39 -52.85
N THR A 193 -23.44 -24.96 -52.18
CA THR A 193 -24.81 -25.19 -52.67
C THR A 193 -25.14 -24.42 -53.95
N LEU A 194 -24.54 -23.25 -54.18
CA LEU A 194 -24.72 -22.51 -55.44
C LEU A 194 -23.98 -23.19 -56.59
N GLU A 195 -22.77 -23.70 -56.34
CA GLU A 195 -21.99 -24.45 -57.34
C GLU A 195 -22.68 -25.73 -57.83
N TYR A 196 -23.58 -26.32 -57.03
CA TYR A 196 -24.41 -27.47 -57.44
C TYR A 196 -25.64 -27.08 -58.29
N MET A 197 -25.98 -25.80 -58.40
CA MET A 197 -27.16 -25.31 -59.10
C MET A 197 -26.84 -24.73 -60.50
N ASP A 198 -25.57 -24.51 -60.80
CA ASP A 198 -25.04 -24.16 -62.13
C ASP A 198 -24.61 -25.42 -62.91
#